data_AF-A0A2D6MZK0-F1
#
_entry.id   AF-A0A2D6MZK0-F1
#
_cell.length_a   1.000
_cell.length_b   1.000
_cell.length_c   1.000
_cell.angle_alpha   90.00
_cell.angle_beta   90.00
_cell.angle_gamma   90.00
#
_symmetry.space_group_name_H-M   'P 1'
#
loop_
_entity.id
_entity.type
_entity.pdbx_description
1 polymer ?
#
loop_
_entity_poly.entity_id
_entity_poly.type
_entity_poly.pdbx_seq_one_letter_code
_entity_poly.pdbx_strand_id
1 'polypeptide(L)'
;MSIKFFGQFLIDQGEVDASHVREALGLMDAENATISALAIKQGFMSHKDVTRVNAEQRSRDRAFGDLAVEMGLLQPGQLVEVLQRQRSQRLPIGQALVRLGYLQTDRLGVLLDAYKVDQSEFEVSQCELPDGLASHRLGHCVLDLLPRFLMRVAGIQAKTGAIRGFDGAPGFAEVRVSVSLRGARGLEVALASDLEFAEALATAASGLEPADLDPEMIADGVGEFLNVLGGNAASAMAKEGHATELGPPDYEAELCDGWIVDLAVGVGRAALVLSTF
;
A
#
# COMPACT_ATOMS: atom_id res chain seq x y z
N MET A 1 -5.91 11.05 -17.49
CA MET A 1 -4.78 11.17 -16.55
C MET A 1 -4.99 10.11 -15.46
N SER A 2 -3.91 9.58 -14.89
CA SER A 2 -3.97 8.58 -13.81
C SER A 2 -3.35 9.14 -12.53
N ILE A 3 -3.80 8.61 -11.39
CA ILE A 3 -3.16 8.89 -10.10
C ILE A 3 -1.72 8.37 -10.14
N LYS A 4 -0.76 9.15 -9.62
CA LYS A 4 0.66 8.76 -9.64
C LYS A 4 1.44 9.33 -8.47
N PHE A 5 2.55 8.68 -8.12
CA PHE A 5 3.54 9.25 -7.21
C PHE A 5 4.46 10.23 -7.95
N PHE A 6 5.10 11.13 -7.20
CA PHE A 6 5.98 12.13 -7.80
C PHE A 6 7.14 11.51 -8.60
N GLY A 7 7.71 10.39 -8.14
CA GLY A 7 8.73 9.67 -8.91
C GLY A 7 8.23 9.22 -10.29
N GLN A 8 7.04 8.64 -10.36
CA GLN A 8 6.42 8.23 -11.63
C GLN A 8 6.10 9.44 -12.52
N PHE A 9 5.61 10.54 -11.94
CA PHE A 9 5.41 11.79 -12.69
C PHE A 9 6.71 12.26 -13.36
N LEU A 10 7.84 12.22 -12.65
CA LEU A 10 9.13 12.65 -13.21
C LEU A 10 9.60 11.75 -14.37
N ILE A 11 9.32 10.44 -14.29
CA ILE A 11 9.58 9.50 -15.37
C ILE A 11 8.72 9.84 -16.60
N ASP A 12 7.41 10.06 -16.39
CA ASP A 12 6.48 10.42 -17.47
C ASP A 12 6.88 11.74 -18.17
N GLN A 13 7.46 12.69 -17.42
CA GLN A 13 7.97 13.96 -17.95
C GLN A 13 9.36 13.83 -18.61
N GLY A 14 10.02 12.67 -18.52
CA GLY A 14 11.39 12.47 -19.01
C GLY A 14 12.46 13.22 -18.23
N GLU A 15 12.16 13.65 -17.00
CA GLU A 15 13.12 14.35 -16.12
C GLU A 15 14.08 13.37 -15.43
N VAL A 16 13.65 12.12 -15.21
CA VAL A 16 14.45 11.04 -14.62
C VAL A 16 14.06 9.70 -15.22
N ASP A 17 14.95 8.70 -15.11
CA ASP A 17 14.65 7.32 -15.50
C ASP A 17 14.21 6.49 -14.29
N ALA A 18 13.60 5.32 -14.55
CA ALA A 18 13.20 4.38 -13.51
C ALA A 18 14.37 3.96 -12.59
N SER A 19 15.59 3.83 -13.15
CA SER A 19 16.80 3.55 -12.38
C SER A 19 17.15 4.66 -11.39
N HIS A 20 17.01 5.93 -11.78
CA HIS A 20 17.26 7.09 -10.90
C HIS A 20 16.28 7.13 -9.74
N VAL A 21 14.99 6.85 -10.01
CA VAL A 21 13.97 6.78 -8.96
C VAL A 21 14.27 5.62 -8.00
N ARG A 22 14.66 4.46 -8.52
CA ARG A 22 15.03 3.30 -7.70
C ARG A 22 16.23 3.60 -6.79
N GLU A 23 17.26 4.25 -7.30
CA GLU A 23 18.43 4.64 -6.50
C GLU A 23 18.07 5.68 -5.43
N ALA A 24 17.21 6.64 -5.77
CA ALA A 24 16.71 7.63 -4.82
C ALA A 24 15.83 7.02 -3.72
N LEU A 25 15.02 5.99 -4.04
CA LEU A 25 14.28 5.21 -3.06
C LEU A 25 15.25 4.45 -2.13
N GLY A 26 16.30 3.84 -2.67
CA GLY A 26 17.34 3.18 -1.86
C GLY A 26 18.05 4.14 -0.89
N LEU A 27 18.36 5.36 -1.34
CA LEU A 27 18.92 6.40 -0.45
C LEU A 27 17.93 6.82 0.64
N MET A 28 16.65 6.96 0.28
CA MET A 28 15.59 7.26 1.24
C MET A 28 15.46 6.16 2.29
N ASP A 29 15.50 4.89 1.91
CA ASP A 29 15.37 3.78 2.85
C ASP A 29 16.58 3.68 3.80
N ALA A 30 17.77 4.02 3.30
CA ALA A 30 18.98 4.07 4.13
C ALA A 30 18.97 5.23 5.15
N GLU A 31 18.41 6.39 4.80
CA GLU A 31 18.44 7.59 5.65
C GLU A 31 17.18 7.78 6.51
N ASN A 32 16.00 7.39 6.01
CA ASN A 32 14.73 7.64 6.69
C ASN A 32 14.51 6.63 7.81
N ALA A 33 14.76 7.06 9.04
CA ALA A 33 14.51 6.21 10.20
C ALA A 33 13.01 5.94 10.41
N THR A 34 12.68 4.67 10.67
CA THR A 34 11.34 4.24 11.06
C THR A 34 11.01 4.67 12.50
N ILE A 35 9.72 4.68 12.86
CA ILE A 35 9.28 4.94 14.24
C ILE A 35 9.94 3.94 15.20
N SER A 36 9.99 2.66 14.82
CA SER A 36 10.62 1.60 15.61
C SER A 36 12.11 1.83 15.81
N ALA A 37 12.86 2.17 14.74
CA ALA A 37 14.28 2.47 14.82
C ALA A 37 14.58 3.71 15.69
N LEU A 38 13.78 4.76 15.55
CA LEU A 38 13.89 5.98 16.36
C LEU A 38 13.55 5.71 17.83
N ALA A 39 12.51 4.93 18.12
CA ALA A 39 12.14 4.56 19.48
C ALA A 39 13.24 3.74 20.18
N ILE A 40 13.90 2.82 19.45
CA ILE A 40 15.08 2.09 19.97
C ILE A 40 16.24 3.03 20.21
N LYS A 41 16.58 3.88 19.23
CA LYS A 41 17.69 4.85 19.33
C LYS A 41 17.54 5.79 20.52
N GLN A 42 16.30 6.12 20.89
CA GLN A 42 15.95 6.97 22.01
C GLN A 42 15.87 6.23 23.35
N GLY A 43 16.03 4.90 23.36
CA GLY A 43 15.89 4.06 24.55
C GLY A 43 14.45 3.92 25.05
N PHE A 44 13.46 4.29 24.23
CA PHE A 44 12.04 4.18 24.60
C PHE A 44 11.50 2.77 24.44
N MET A 45 12.07 1.98 23.51
CA MET A 45 11.69 0.60 23.24
C MET A 45 12.93 -0.27 23.08
N SER A 46 12.84 -1.54 23.44
CA SER A 46 13.85 -2.55 23.09
C SER A 46 13.53 -3.22 21.75
N HIS A 47 14.51 -3.92 21.16
CA HIS A 47 14.28 -4.76 19.98
C HIS A 47 13.18 -5.80 20.21
N LYS A 48 13.09 -6.37 21.43
CA LYS A 48 12.05 -7.33 21.79
C LYS A 48 10.65 -6.70 21.76
N ASP A 49 10.52 -5.44 22.18
CA ASP A 49 9.25 -4.72 22.16
C ASP A 49 8.80 -4.46 20.72
N VAL A 50 9.72 -4.07 19.84
CA VAL A 50 9.43 -3.88 18.41
C VAL A 50 8.93 -5.16 17.75
N THR A 51 9.59 -6.30 18.00
CA THR A 51 9.15 -7.60 17.45
C THR A 51 7.73 -7.94 17.90
N ARG A 52 7.39 -7.67 19.16
CA ARG A 52 6.04 -7.91 19.69
C ARG A 52 4.99 -7.03 19.02
N VAL A 53 5.27 -5.73 18.85
CA VAL A 53 4.34 -4.81 18.16
C VAL A 53 4.15 -5.23 16.69
N ASN A 54 5.22 -5.60 15.98
CA ASN A 54 5.14 -6.03 14.58
C ASN A 54 4.29 -7.31 14.42
N ALA A 55 4.44 -8.28 15.33
CA ALA A 55 3.64 -9.49 15.31
C ALA A 55 2.14 -9.19 15.50
N GLU A 56 1.81 -8.31 16.44
CA GLU A 56 0.43 -7.87 16.70
C GLU A 56 -0.14 -7.00 15.56
N GLN A 57 0.71 -6.23 14.88
CA GLN A 57 0.27 -5.34 13.80
C GLN A 57 -0.24 -6.10 12.58
N ARG A 58 0.24 -7.34 12.33
CA ARG A 58 -0.23 -8.18 11.22
C ARG A 58 -1.71 -8.55 11.32
N SER A 59 -2.23 -8.67 12.55
CA SER A 59 -3.60 -9.08 12.81
C SER A 59 -4.53 -7.93 13.22
N ARG A 60 -4.02 -6.69 13.29
CA ARG A 60 -4.75 -5.51 13.77
C ARG A 60 -4.57 -4.32 12.84
N ASP A 61 -5.69 -3.73 12.39
CA ASP A 61 -5.70 -2.42 11.72
C ASP A 61 -5.34 -1.26 12.69
N ARG A 62 -4.07 -1.20 13.11
CA ARG A 62 -3.51 -0.08 13.88
C ARG A 62 -2.11 0.30 13.42
N ALA A 63 -1.78 1.58 13.55
CA ALA A 63 -0.42 2.05 13.31
C ALA A 63 0.53 1.56 14.40
N PHE A 64 1.80 1.33 14.05
CA PHE A 64 2.82 0.81 14.96
C PHE A 64 2.90 1.63 16.26
N GLY A 65 2.95 2.95 16.13
CA GLY A 65 3.05 3.85 17.29
C GLY A 65 1.85 3.75 18.23
N ASP A 66 0.64 3.79 17.68
CA ASP A 66 -0.59 3.69 18.47
C ASP A 66 -0.72 2.33 19.14
N LEU A 67 -0.35 1.25 18.42
CA LEU A 67 -0.35 -0.10 18.96
C LEU A 67 0.70 -0.26 20.07
N ALA A 68 1.90 0.30 19.91
CA ALA A 68 2.93 0.29 20.94
C ALA A 68 2.46 1.02 22.21
N VAL A 69 1.70 2.12 22.06
CA VAL A 69 1.07 2.83 23.19
C VAL A 69 -0.02 2.00 23.84
N GLU A 70 -0.90 1.38 23.06
CA GLU A 70 -1.96 0.49 23.57
C GLU A 70 -1.39 -0.70 24.34
N MET A 71 -0.29 -1.28 23.85
CA MET A 71 0.41 -2.39 24.50
C MET A 71 1.22 -1.97 25.74
N GLY A 72 1.28 -0.68 26.06
CA GLY A 72 2.07 -0.14 27.17
C GLY A 72 3.59 -0.19 26.95
N LEU A 73 4.03 -0.41 25.71
CA LEU A 73 5.44 -0.51 25.31
C LEU A 73 6.05 0.86 24.96
N LEU A 74 5.20 1.86 24.72
CA LEU A 74 5.60 3.24 24.44
C LEU A 74 4.63 4.19 25.16
N GLN A 75 5.14 5.29 25.72
CA GLN A 75 4.26 6.32 26.30
C GLN A 75 3.72 7.26 25.21
N PRO A 76 2.48 7.81 25.34
CA PRO A 76 1.94 8.75 24.36
C PRO A 76 2.85 9.95 24.07
N GLY A 77 3.49 10.51 25.12
CA GLY A 77 4.43 11.62 24.96
C GLY A 77 5.72 11.23 24.22
N GLN A 78 6.20 9.99 24.41
CA GLN A 78 7.36 9.46 23.69
C GLN A 78 7.04 9.26 22.21
N LEU A 79 5.82 8.78 21.89
CA LEU A 79 5.37 8.66 20.51
C LEU A 79 5.35 10.02 19.80
N VAL A 80 4.84 11.06 20.45
CA VAL A 80 4.85 12.43 19.89
C VAL A 80 6.28 12.90 19.60
N GLU A 81 7.22 12.68 20.52
CA GLU A 81 8.62 13.05 20.31
C GLU A 81 9.25 12.29 19.13
N VAL A 82 9.01 10.98 19.03
CA VAL A 82 9.51 10.16 17.91
C VAL A 82 8.93 10.62 16.58
N LEU A 83 7.63 10.91 16.51
CA LEU A 83 6.97 11.41 15.29
C LEU A 83 7.51 12.78 14.86
N GLN A 84 7.75 13.69 15.81
CA GLN A 84 8.34 15.00 15.50
C GLN A 84 9.75 14.87 14.91
N ARG A 85 10.58 14.00 15.49
CA ARG A 85 11.93 13.71 14.98
C ARG A 85 11.91 13.05 13.61
N GLN A 86 11.03 12.08 13.41
CA GLN A 86 10.88 11.41 12.12
C GLN A 86 10.52 12.43 11.03
N ARG A 87 9.58 13.34 11.31
CA ARG A 87 9.16 14.38 10.36
C ARG A 87 10.27 15.36 10.02
N SER A 88 11.08 15.77 10.99
CA SER A 88 12.15 16.75 10.76
C SER A 88 13.37 16.17 10.03
N GLN A 89 13.58 14.86 10.10
CA GLN A 89 14.73 14.17 9.50
C GLN A 89 14.41 13.48 8.18
N ARG A 90 13.14 13.45 7.77
CA ARG A 90 12.70 12.73 6.57
C ARG A 90 13.29 13.37 5.30
N LEU A 91 14.04 12.58 4.54
CA LEU A 91 14.47 12.87 3.18
C LEU A 91 13.34 12.55 2.19
N PRO A 92 12.75 13.56 1.50
CA PRO A 92 11.78 13.32 0.44
C PRO A 92 12.47 12.93 -0.88
N ILE A 93 11.77 12.18 -1.73
CA ILE A 93 12.28 11.67 -3.02
C ILE A 93 12.86 12.75 -3.92
N GLY A 94 12.21 13.93 -4.01
CA GLY A 94 12.72 15.04 -4.80
C GLY A 94 14.08 15.55 -4.32
N GLN A 95 14.31 15.59 -3.01
CA GLN A 95 15.62 15.96 -2.47
C GLN A 95 16.63 14.82 -2.61
N ALA A 96 16.22 13.56 -2.51
CA ALA A 96 17.09 12.42 -2.77
C ALA A 96 17.62 12.45 -4.22
N LEU A 97 16.75 12.69 -5.20
CA LEU A 97 17.12 12.84 -6.62
C LEU A 97 18.07 14.02 -6.85
N VAL A 98 17.88 15.14 -6.14
CA VAL A 98 18.80 16.28 -6.19
C VAL A 98 20.17 15.92 -5.60
N ARG A 99 20.21 15.25 -4.45
CA ARG A 99 21.47 14.83 -3.81
C ARG A 99 22.27 13.85 -4.67
N LEU A 100 21.58 12.94 -5.37
CA LEU A 100 22.19 11.98 -6.28
C LEU A 100 22.60 12.63 -7.62
N GLY A 101 22.23 13.89 -7.86
CA GLY A 101 22.59 14.62 -9.08
C GLY A 101 21.69 14.34 -10.28
N TYR A 102 20.59 13.60 -10.10
CA TYR A 102 19.62 13.31 -11.17
C TYR A 102 18.64 14.44 -11.44
N LEU A 103 18.49 15.37 -10.49
CA LEU A 103 17.64 16.54 -10.64
C LEU A 103 18.36 17.80 -10.17
N GLN A 104 18.18 18.91 -10.89
CA GLN A 104 18.71 20.19 -10.44
C GLN A 104 17.80 20.81 -9.37
N THR A 105 18.42 21.42 -8.35
CA THR A 105 17.71 21.99 -7.19
C THR A 105 16.68 23.06 -7.58
N ASP A 106 17.00 23.88 -8.59
CA ASP A 106 16.12 24.92 -9.12
C ASP A 106 14.94 24.35 -9.90
N ARG A 107 15.12 23.19 -10.54
CA ARG A 107 14.06 22.49 -11.29
C ARG A 107 13.03 21.83 -10.38
N LEU A 108 13.45 21.35 -9.20
CA LEU A 108 12.58 20.64 -8.27
C LEU A 108 11.31 21.41 -7.91
N GLY A 109 11.42 22.72 -7.64
CA GLY A 109 10.27 23.55 -7.27
C GLY A 109 9.22 23.61 -8.39
N VAL A 110 9.67 23.82 -9.64
CA VAL A 110 8.79 23.89 -10.81
C VAL A 110 8.08 22.55 -11.05
N LEU A 111 8.80 21.44 -10.90
CA LEU A 111 8.25 20.10 -11.08
C LEU A 111 7.25 19.73 -10.00
N LEU A 112 7.49 20.15 -8.75
CA LEU A 112 6.54 19.96 -7.66
C LEU A 112 5.23 20.72 -7.91
N ASP A 113 5.30 21.94 -8.42
CA ASP A 113 4.10 22.71 -8.74
C ASP A 113 3.37 22.14 -9.95
N ALA A 114 4.08 21.70 -10.98
CA ALA A 114 3.49 20.98 -12.11
C ALA A 114 2.80 19.67 -11.67
N TYR A 115 3.44 18.89 -10.79
CA TYR A 115 2.87 17.66 -10.22
C TYR A 115 1.59 17.93 -9.43
N LYS A 116 1.55 18.99 -8.60
CA LYS A 116 0.33 19.36 -7.87
C LYS A 116 -0.82 19.70 -8.81
N VAL A 117 -0.55 20.40 -9.91
CA VAL A 117 -1.57 20.69 -10.93
C VAL A 117 -2.05 19.41 -11.59
N ASP A 118 -1.14 18.54 -12.02
CA ASP A 118 -1.44 17.22 -12.63
C ASP A 118 -2.26 16.31 -11.70
N GLN A 119 -2.03 16.39 -10.39
CA GLN A 119 -2.70 15.56 -9.39
C GLN A 119 -3.89 16.24 -8.68
N SER A 120 -4.17 17.51 -8.98
CA SER A 120 -5.18 18.30 -8.26
C SER A 120 -6.59 17.71 -8.32
N GLU A 121 -6.94 17.06 -9.44
CA GLU A 121 -8.22 16.35 -9.62
C GLU A 121 -8.33 15.09 -8.73
N PHE A 122 -7.20 14.52 -8.31
CA PHE A 122 -7.13 13.35 -7.44
C PHE A 122 -6.95 13.72 -5.95
N GLU A 123 -6.43 14.91 -5.63
CA GLU A 123 -6.27 15.38 -4.24
C GLU A 123 -7.60 15.72 -3.55
N VAL A 124 -8.63 16.08 -4.32
CA VAL A 124 -9.96 16.47 -3.81
C VAL A 124 -10.94 15.29 -3.72
N SER A 125 -10.63 14.16 -4.35
CA SER A 125 -11.58 13.08 -4.51
C SER A 125 -11.56 12.12 -3.31
N GLN A 126 -12.55 12.25 -2.43
CA GLN A 126 -13.26 11.04 -1.98
C GLN A 126 -13.63 10.30 -3.26
N CYS A 127 -13.08 9.10 -3.51
CA CYS A 127 -13.43 8.34 -4.70
C CYS A 127 -14.95 8.31 -4.82
N GLU A 128 -15.52 8.96 -5.85
CA GLU A 128 -16.96 8.86 -6.10
C GLU A 128 -17.22 7.40 -6.43
N LEU A 129 -17.83 6.70 -5.47
CA LEU A 129 -18.12 5.29 -5.62
C LEU A 129 -19.29 5.14 -6.59
N PRO A 130 -19.17 4.29 -7.61
CA PRO A 130 -20.30 3.94 -8.46
C PRO A 130 -21.46 3.39 -7.61
N ASP A 131 -22.71 3.59 -8.04
CA ASP A 131 -23.93 3.26 -7.26
C ASP A 131 -23.91 1.85 -6.63
N GLY A 132 -23.37 0.86 -7.35
CA GLY A 132 -23.24 -0.51 -6.86
C GLY A 132 -22.29 -0.68 -5.67
N LEU A 133 -21.20 0.10 -5.62
CA LEU A 133 -20.24 0.14 -4.51
C LEU A 133 -20.59 1.19 -3.44
N ALA A 134 -21.28 2.27 -3.81
CA ALA A 134 -21.64 3.35 -2.90
C ALA A 134 -22.42 2.87 -1.67
N SER A 135 -23.24 1.82 -1.84
CA SER A 135 -23.99 1.18 -0.75
C SER A 135 -23.33 -0.10 -0.20
N HIS A 136 -22.18 -0.53 -0.74
CA HIS A 136 -21.54 -1.80 -0.41
C HIS A 136 -20.51 -1.65 0.72
N ARG A 137 -20.93 -1.84 1.98
CA ARG A 137 -20.07 -1.67 3.18
C ARG A 137 -18.72 -2.37 3.09
N LEU A 138 -18.70 -3.63 2.62
CA LEU A 138 -17.45 -4.38 2.44
C LEU A 138 -16.54 -3.73 1.39
N GLY A 139 -17.10 -3.15 0.33
CA GLY A 139 -16.32 -2.49 -0.73
C GLY A 139 -15.65 -1.24 -0.19
N HIS A 140 -16.39 -0.41 0.55
CA HIS A 140 -15.82 0.72 1.29
C HIS A 140 -14.70 0.27 2.22
N CYS A 141 -14.95 -0.75 3.05
CA CYS A 141 -13.97 -1.24 4.02
C CYS A 141 -12.67 -1.71 3.34
N VAL A 142 -12.77 -2.49 2.26
CA VAL A 142 -11.61 -2.97 1.49
C VAL A 142 -10.83 -1.82 0.87
N LEU A 143 -11.51 -0.87 0.21
CA LEU A 143 -10.86 0.29 -0.41
C LEU A 143 -10.12 1.16 0.62
N ASP A 144 -10.68 1.26 1.82
CA ASP A 144 -10.11 2.03 2.92
C ASP A 144 -8.91 1.32 3.57
N LEU A 145 -8.95 -0.01 3.66
CA LEU A 145 -7.90 -0.83 4.28
C LEU A 145 -6.72 -1.08 3.34
N LEU A 146 -6.97 -1.25 2.04
CA LEU A 146 -5.96 -1.64 1.04
C LEU A 146 -4.68 -0.80 1.11
N PRO A 147 -4.71 0.55 0.97
CA PRO A 147 -3.47 1.33 0.96
C PRO A 147 -2.74 1.30 2.32
N ARG A 148 -3.50 1.16 3.43
CA ARG A 148 -2.91 1.04 4.77
C ARG A 148 -2.19 -0.30 4.94
N PHE A 149 -2.76 -1.38 4.44
CA PHE A 149 -2.17 -2.71 4.56
C PHE A 149 -1.01 -2.92 3.59
N LEU A 150 -1.04 -2.37 2.37
CA LEU A 150 0.13 -2.35 1.49
C LEU A 150 1.33 -1.70 2.18
N MET A 151 1.12 -0.58 2.86
CA MET A 151 2.20 0.08 3.60
C MET A 151 2.63 -0.73 4.83
N ARG A 152 1.71 -1.32 5.60
CA ARG A 152 2.06 -1.99 6.87
C ARG A 152 2.63 -3.39 6.69
N VAL A 153 2.11 -4.15 5.73
CA VAL A 153 2.54 -5.52 5.47
C VAL A 153 3.77 -5.51 4.57
N ALA A 154 3.76 -4.69 3.51
CA ALA A 154 4.78 -4.73 2.48
C ALA A 154 5.70 -3.51 2.40
N GLY A 155 5.46 -2.48 3.21
CA GLY A 155 6.21 -1.22 3.09
C GLY A 155 5.88 -0.44 1.80
N ILE A 156 4.89 -0.89 1.03
CA ILE A 156 4.56 -0.33 -0.28
C ILE A 156 3.61 0.84 -0.08
N GLN A 157 4.05 2.03 -0.50
CA GLN A 157 3.15 3.18 -0.57
C GLN A 157 2.13 2.95 -1.68
N ALA A 158 0.86 3.23 -1.37
CA ALA A 158 -0.21 3.14 -2.34
C ALA A 158 -1.18 4.32 -2.25
N LYS A 159 -1.74 4.72 -3.39
CA LYS A 159 -2.88 5.64 -3.48
C LYS A 159 -3.96 5.04 -4.36
N THR A 160 -5.20 5.15 -3.90
CA THR A 160 -6.38 4.71 -4.65
C THR A 160 -6.79 5.82 -5.62
N GLY A 161 -6.93 5.46 -6.90
CA GLY A 161 -7.33 6.33 -7.98
C GLY A 161 -8.80 6.19 -8.35
N ALA A 162 -9.12 6.47 -9.61
CA ALA A 162 -10.49 6.40 -10.12
C ALA A 162 -11.04 4.97 -10.04
N ILE A 163 -12.35 4.88 -9.78
CA ILE A 163 -13.11 3.63 -9.78
C ILE A 163 -14.01 3.67 -11.01
N ARG A 164 -13.84 2.70 -11.91
CA ARG A 164 -14.55 2.62 -13.18
C ARG A 164 -15.17 1.24 -13.36
N GLY A 165 -16.23 1.15 -14.16
CA GLY A 165 -16.79 -0.14 -14.53
C GLY A 165 -15.73 -0.99 -15.22
N PHE A 166 -15.72 -2.29 -14.93
CA PHE A 166 -14.76 -3.22 -15.52
C PHE A 166 -14.91 -3.24 -17.05
N ASP A 167 -13.82 -2.92 -17.76
CA ASP A 167 -13.76 -2.88 -19.22
C ASP A 167 -12.69 -3.82 -19.81
N GLY A 168 -12.05 -4.63 -18.97
CA GLY A 168 -11.04 -5.59 -19.34
C GLY A 168 -9.91 -5.67 -18.32
N ALA A 169 -9.22 -6.81 -18.31
CA ALA A 169 -8.02 -6.97 -17.48
C ALA A 169 -6.91 -6.00 -17.94
N PRO A 170 -6.18 -5.34 -17.01
CA PRO A 170 -5.06 -4.49 -17.38
C PRO A 170 -4.01 -5.24 -18.18
N GLY A 171 -3.41 -4.61 -19.19
CA GLY A 171 -2.36 -5.23 -20.01
C GLY A 171 -1.08 -5.60 -19.24
N PHE A 172 -0.93 -5.13 -18.00
CA PHE A 172 0.17 -5.47 -17.10
C PHE A 172 -0.18 -6.59 -16.09
N ALA A 173 -1.39 -7.15 -16.12
CA ALA A 173 -1.87 -8.13 -15.15
C ALA A 173 -1.24 -9.53 -15.36
N GLU A 174 0.04 -9.64 -15.06
CA GLU A 174 0.81 -10.89 -15.11
C GLU A 174 0.43 -11.83 -13.96
N VAL A 175 0.21 -11.28 -12.77
CA VAL A 175 -0.25 -12.01 -11.58
C VAL A 175 -1.65 -11.55 -11.22
N ARG A 176 -2.55 -12.51 -11.01
CA ARG A 176 -3.96 -12.27 -10.66
C ARG A 176 -4.35 -13.24 -9.56
N VAL A 177 -4.74 -12.70 -8.41
CA VAL A 177 -5.23 -13.50 -7.29
C VAL A 177 -6.47 -12.82 -6.74
N SER A 178 -7.49 -13.60 -6.37
CA SER A 178 -8.68 -13.07 -5.73
C SER A 178 -9.05 -13.80 -4.44
N VAL A 179 -9.82 -13.15 -3.59
CA VAL A 179 -10.46 -13.74 -2.42
C VAL A 179 -11.93 -13.34 -2.37
N SER A 180 -12.77 -14.28 -1.94
CA SER A 180 -14.20 -14.03 -1.76
C SER A 180 -14.52 -13.64 -0.32
N LEU A 181 -15.27 -12.56 -0.12
CA LEU A 181 -15.85 -12.14 1.16
C LEU A 181 -17.35 -12.38 1.11
N ARG A 182 -17.81 -13.45 1.78
CA ARG A 182 -19.20 -13.89 1.77
C ARG A 182 -19.96 -13.26 2.94
N GLY A 183 -20.98 -12.47 2.63
CA GLY A 183 -21.87 -11.85 3.61
C GLY A 183 -23.27 -11.65 3.03
N ALA A 184 -24.07 -10.76 3.60
CA ALA A 184 -25.40 -10.43 3.06
C ALA A 184 -25.35 -9.87 1.63
N ARG A 185 -24.24 -9.20 1.29
CA ARG A 185 -23.84 -8.84 -0.07
C ARG A 185 -22.38 -9.26 -0.21
N GLY A 186 -22.11 -10.25 -1.04
CA GLY A 186 -20.78 -10.80 -1.26
C GLY A 186 -19.90 -9.86 -2.08
N LEU A 187 -18.60 -9.94 -1.84
CA LEU A 187 -17.61 -9.18 -2.57
C LEU A 187 -16.43 -10.08 -2.93
N GLU A 188 -16.16 -10.21 -4.22
CA GLU A 188 -14.91 -10.73 -4.73
C GLU A 188 -13.90 -9.59 -4.80
N VAL A 189 -12.72 -9.82 -4.23
CA VAL A 189 -11.63 -8.84 -4.19
C VAL A 189 -10.44 -9.46 -4.90
N ALA A 190 -10.13 -8.95 -6.09
CA ALA A 190 -9.01 -9.41 -6.89
C ALA A 190 -7.92 -8.35 -6.99
N LEU A 191 -6.66 -8.79 -6.90
CA LEU A 191 -5.49 -7.96 -7.15
C LEU A 191 -4.85 -8.40 -8.46
N ALA A 192 -4.70 -7.46 -9.39
CA ALA A 192 -4.07 -7.66 -10.68
C ALA A 192 -2.80 -6.82 -10.75
N SER A 193 -1.64 -7.42 -11.00
CA SER A 193 -0.37 -6.71 -10.98
C SER A 193 0.64 -7.25 -11.99
N ASP A 194 1.69 -6.46 -12.22
CA ASP A 194 2.90 -6.98 -12.85
C ASP A 194 3.76 -7.78 -11.87
N LEU A 195 4.80 -8.43 -12.40
CA LEU A 195 5.68 -9.30 -11.62
C LEU A 195 6.47 -8.52 -10.56
N GLU A 196 6.95 -7.30 -10.87
CA GLU A 196 7.76 -6.47 -9.95
C GLU A 196 6.97 -6.13 -8.67
N PHE A 197 5.68 -5.79 -8.80
CA PHE A 197 4.82 -5.56 -7.64
C PHE A 197 4.50 -6.84 -6.86
N ALA A 198 4.23 -7.94 -7.57
CA ALA A 198 3.89 -9.22 -6.93
C ALA A 198 5.08 -9.80 -6.14
N GLU A 199 6.30 -9.73 -6.71
CA GLU A 199 7.54 -10.11 -6.02
C GLU A 199 7.76 -9.28 -4.76
N ALA A 200 7.57 -7.95 -4.83
CA ALA A 200 7.71 -7.09 -3.66
C ALA A 200 6.73 -7.45 -2.54
N LEU A 201 5.48 -7.80 -2.88
CA LEU A 201 4.51 -8.31 -1.91
C LEU A 201 4.97 -9.64 -1.29
N ALA A 202 5.39 -10.59 -2.13
CA ALA A 202 5.77 -11.93 -1.71
C ALA A 202 7.04 -11.93 -0.85
N THR A 203 8.05 -11.14 -1.20
CA THR A 203 9.24 -10.90 -0.37
C THR A 203 8.85 -10.36 1.00
N ALA A 204 7.92 -9.41 1.08
CA ALA A 204 7.54 -8.85 2.36
C ALA A 204 6.69 -9.80 3.22
N ALA A 205 5.84 -10.62 2.60
CA ALA A 205 5.03 -11.62 3.30
C ALA A 205 5.91 -12.78 3.84
N SER A 206 6.80 -13.32 3.00
CA SER A 206 7.63 -14.49 3.30
C SER A 206 8.92 -14.15 4.07
N GLY A 207 9.46 -12.94 3.88
CA GLY A 207 10.79 -12.55 4.35
C GLY A 207 11.94 -13.15 3.53
N LEU A 208 11.67 -13.75 2.37
CA LEU A 208 12.67 -14.31 1.46
C LEU A 208 13.21 -13.26 0.48
N GLU A 209 14.44 -13.47 0.02
CA GLU A 209 15.02 -12.66 -1.03
C GLU A 209 14.35 -12.95 -2.39
N PRO A 210 14.22 -11.96 -3.29
CA PRO A 210 13.54 -12.15 -4.57
C PRO A 210 14.09 -13.30 -5.43
N ALA A 211 15.40 -13.59 -5.32
CA ALA A 211 16.04 -14.67 -6.07
C ALA A 211 15.62 -16.08 -5.64
N ASP A 212 15.03 -16.21 -4.44
CA ASP A 212 14.57 -17.47 -3.87
C ASP A 212 13.06 -17.69 -4.07
N LEU A 213 12.37 -16.76 -4.72
CA LEU A 213 10.94 -16.85 -5.01
C LEU A 213 10.70 -17.50 -6.38
N ASP A 214 9.87 -18.55 -6.39
CA ASP A 214 9.32 -19.11 -7.62
C ASP A 214 7.93 -18.51 -7.94
N PRO A 215 7.39 -18.71 -9.15
CA PRO A 215 6.10 -18.14 -9.54
C PRO A 215 4.92 -18.53 -8.63
N GLU A 216 4.95 -19.72 -8.03
CA GLU A 216 3.90 -20.20 -7.12
C GLU A 216 3.99 -19.45 -5.79
N MET A 217 5.21 -19.29 -5.25
CA MET A 217 5.48 -18.49 -4.05
C MET A 217 5.10 -17.01 -4.22
N ILE A 218 5.30 -16.46 -5.42
CA ILE A 218 4.91 -15.08 -5.73
C ILE A 218 3.38 -14.92 -5.66
N ALA A 219 2.66 -15.83 -6.31
CA ALA A 219 1.19 -15.84 -6.27
C ALA A 219 0.67 -16.06 -4.84
N ASP A 220 1.28 -16.98 -4.08
CA ASP A 220 0.98 -17.23 -2.67
C ASP A 220 1.17 -16.00 -1.81
N GLY A 221 2.24 -15.22 -2.01
CA GLY A 221 2.47 -13.97 -1.29
C GLY A 221 1.37 -12.94 -1.52
N VAL A 222 0.86 -12.84 -2.76
CA VAL A 222 -0.29 -11.99 -3.08
C VAL A 222 -1.57 -12.53 -2.42
N GLY A 223 -1.77 -13.85 -2.44
CA GLY A 223 -2.90 -14.51 -1.78
C GLY A 223 -2.90 -14.32 -0.26
N GLU A 224 -1.74 -14.42 0.39
CA GLU A 224 -1.58 -14.17 1.83
C GLU A 224 -1.88 -12.71 2.17
N PHE A 225 -1.40 -11.77 1.35
CA PHE A 225 -1.76 -10.37 1.51
C PHE A 225 -3.29 -10.15 1.42
N LEU A 226 -3.95 -10.72 0.42
CA LEU A 226 -5.40 -10.64 0.26
C LEU A 226 -6.14 -11.31 1.42
N ASN A 227 -5.63 -12.42 1.96
CA ASN A 227 -6.19 -13.06 3.15
C ASN A 227 -6.08 -12.16 4.39
N VAL A 228 -4.95 -11.48 4.58
CA VAL A 228 -4.78 -10.52 5.67
C VAL A 228 -5.75 -9.34 5.51
N LEU A 229 -5.86 -8.78 4.30
CA LEU A 229 -6.78 -7.69 3.99
C LEU A 229 -8.24 -8.10 4.22
N GLY A 230 -8.65 -9.23 3.63
CA GLY A 230 -10.00 -9.78 3.72
C GLY A 230 -10.38 -10.18 5.15
N GLY A 231 -9.45 -10.79 5.90
CA GLY A 231 -9.67 -11.15 7.30
C GLY A 231 -9.90 -9.91 8.19
N ASN A 232 -9.16 -8.83 7.95
CA ASN A 232 -9.38 -7.56 8.64
C ASN A 232 -10.71 -6.90 8.25
N ALA A 233 -11.07 -6.93 6.96
CA ALA A 233 -12.36 -6.43 6.50
C ALA A 233 -13.54 -7.22 7.11
N ALA A 234 -13.46 -8.55 7.13
CA ALA A 234 -14.46 -9.42 7.76
C ALA A 234 -14.57 -9.16 9.27
N SER A 235 -13.43 -8.98 9.96
CA SER A 235 -13.41 -8.63 11.39
C SER A 235 -14.04 -7.25 11.66
N ALA A 236 -13.81 -6.26 10.79
CA ALA A 236 -14.42 -4.95 10.88
C ALA A 236 -15.95 -5.04 10.72
N MET A 237 -16.44 -5.80 9.72
CA MET A 237 -17.88 -6.02 9.52
C MET A 237 -18.53 -6.74 10.69
N ALA A 238 -17.87 -7.76 11.26
CA ALA A 238 -18.39 -8.50 12.40
C ALA A 238 -18.58 -7.61 13.64
N LYS A 239 -17.67 -6.64 13.88
CA LYS A 239 -17.81 -5.64 14.97
C LYS A 239 -19.02 -4.72 14.78
N GLU A 240 -19.42 -4.49 13.54
CA GLU A 240 -20.63 -3.74 13.19
C GLU A 240 -21.90 -4.62 13.16
N GLY A 241 -21.80 -5.90 13.52
CA GLY A 241 -22.93 -6.84 13.54
C GLY A 241 -23.23 -7.51 12.20
N HIS A 242 -22.33 -7.41 11.22
CA HIS A 242 -22.49 -8.03 9.90
C HIS A 242 -21.56 -9.24 9.78
N ALA A 243 -22.12 -10.45 9.83
CA ALA A 243 -21.35 -11.67 9.62
C ALA A 243 -20.77 -11.70 8.21
N THR A 244 -19.45 -11.85 8.10
CA THR A 244 -18.72 -12.00 6.85
C THR A 244 -17.70 -13.12 7.00
N GLU A 245 -17.64 -14.00 6.02
CA GLU A 245 -16.69 -15.11 5.96
C GLU A 245 -15.72 -14.90 4.78
N LEU A 246 -14.43 -15.12 5.04
CA LEU A 246 -13.39 -15.10 4.02
C LEU A 246 -13.27 -16.50 3.38
N GLY A 247 -13.36 -16.57 2.06
CA GLY A 247 -13.06 -17.76 1.27
C GLY A 247 -11.57 -17.92 0.97
N PRO A 248 -11.17 -19.08 0.42
CA PRO A 248 -9.78 -19.31 0.03
C PRO A 248 -9.37 -18.40 -1.15
N PRO A 249 -8.07 -18.14 -1.33
CA PRO A 249 -7.57 -17.45 -2.50
C PRO A 249 -7.77 -18.30 -3.78
N ASP A 250 -8.14 -17.61 -4.86
CA ASP A 250 -8.16 -18.13 -6.22
C ASP A 250 -7.00 -17.51 -7.02
N TYR A 251 -6.05 -18.36 -7.42
CA TYR A 251 -4.83 -17.97 -8.14
C TYR A 251 -5.02 -17.93 -9.66
N GLU A 252 -6.19 -18.35 -10.16
CA GLU A 252 -6.57 -18.30 -11.57
C GLU A 252 -7.72 -17.31 -11.80
N ALA A 253 -7.85 -16.31 -10.92
CA ALA A 253 -8.97 -15.37 -10.89
C ALA A 253 -9.35 -14.82 -12.28
N GLU A 254 -10.57 -15.14 -12.71
CA GLU A 254 -11.17 -14.60 -13.93
C GLU A 254 -11.72 -13.19 -13.66
N LEU A 255 -10.97 -12.18 -14.08
CA LEU A 255 -11.42 -10.78 -14.04
C LEU A 255 -12.41 -10.55 -15.19
N CYS A 256 -13.71 -10.60 -14.91
CA CYS A 256 -14.74 -10.52 -15.95
C CYS A 256 -15.82 -9.45 -15.74
N ASP A 257 -16.02 -8.93 -14.54
CA ASP A 257 -17.10 -7.99 -14.23
C ASP A 257 -16.77 -7.02 -13.07
N GLY A 258 -17.77 -6.26 -12.63
CA GLY A 258 -17.66 -5.37 -11.48
C GLY A 258 -16.98 -4.03 -11.79
N TRP A 259 -16.01 -3.66 -10.96
CA TRP A 259 -15.30 -2.39 -11.02
C TRP A 259 -13.80 -2.59 -10.94
N ILE A 260 -13.06 -1.82 -11.72
CA ILE A 260 -11.62 -1.70 -11.60
C ILE A 260 -11.25 -0.39 -10.91
N VAL A 261 -10.29 -0.48 -10.00
CA VAL A 261 -9.78 0.60 -9.18
C VAL A 261 -8.31 0.76 -9.52
N ASP A 262 -7.98 1.93 -10.06
CA ASP A 262 -6.60 2.24 -10.40
C ASP A 262 -5.78 2.43 -9.12
N LEU A 263 -4.58 1.84 -9.04
CA LEU A 263 -3.68 2.02 -7.91
C LEU A 263 -2.38 2.67 -8.38
N ALA A 264 -2.00 3.79 -7.75
CA ALA A 264 -0.61 4.22 -7.78
C ALA A 264 0.13 3.50 -6.67
N VAL A 265 1.15 2.73 -7.02
CA VAL A 265 1.98 1.96 -6.08
C VAL A 265 3.44 2.42 -6.17
N GLY A 266 4.18 2.28 -5.06
CA GLY A 266 5.58 2.71 -4.99
C GLY A 266 6.57 1.83 -5.75
N VAL A 267 6.12 0.66 -6.23
CA VAL A 267 6.89 -0.34 -6.98
C VAL A 267 5.96 -1.06 -7.96
N GLY A 268 6.42 -1.33 -9.18
CA GLY A 268 5.63 -2.00 -10.22
C GLY A 268 4.30 -1.32 -10.55
N ARG A 269 3.31 -2.11 -10.97
CA ARG A 269 1.95 -1.67 -11.31
C ARG A 269 0.93 -2.64 -10.74
N ALA A 270 -0.16 -2.09 -10.22
CA ALA A 270 -1.26 -2.86 -9.66
C ALA A 270 -2.62 -2.20 -9.93
N ALA A 271 -3.67 -3.00 -9.92
CA ALA A 271 -5.06 -2.58 -9.89
C ALA A 271 -5.86 -3.53 -8.99
N LEU A 272 -6.89 -2.99 -8.33
CA LEU A 272 -7.87 -3.79 -7.60
C LEU A 272 -9.11 -3.96 -8.47
N VAL A 273 -9.64 -5.18 -8.55
CA VAL A 273 -10.92 -5.46 -9.19
C VAL A 273 -11.89 -5.94 -8.10
N LEU A 274 -13.09 -5.36 -8.10
CA LEU A 274 -14.14 -5.63 -7.13
C LEU A 274 -15.39 -6.10 -7.87
N SER A 275 -15.90 -7.28 -7.53
CA SER A 275 -17.15 -7.82 -8.08
C SER A 275 -18.11 -8.19 -6.97
N THR A 276 -19.38 -7.85 -7.12
CA THR A 276 -20.40 -8.13 -6.08
C THR A 276 -21.24 -9.33 -6.47
N PHE A 277 -21.59 -10.19 -5.50
CA PHE A 277 -22.41 -11.39 -5.72
C PHE A 277 -23.38 -11.66 -4.56
#